data_AF-A0AAQ4E7J2-F1
#
_entry.id   AF-A0AAQ4E7J2-F1
#
_cell.length_a   1.000
_cell.length_b   1.000
_cell.length_c   1.000
_cell.angle_alpha   90.00
_cell.angle_beta   90.00
_cell.angle_gamma   90.00
#
_symmetry.space_group_name_H-M   'P 1'
#
loop_
_entity.id
_entity.type
_entity.pdbx_description
1 polymer ?
#
loop_
_entity_poly.entity_id
_entity_poly.type
_entity_poly.pdbx_seq_one_letter_code
_entity_poly.pdbx_strand_id
1 'polypeptide(L)'
;MSPEHHAHPSVLPDGFSGGPHGLGDPNDRRLRRVEKEVLIPQKMRDKARDEKCADLVAKFGDCCKKEGLMLPFLCRKENDALKACLKKWYEDPEFQRTCKEEYLNERSKFRETGVWRKKDKRAEIRNKTFEDQKVPE
;
A
#
# COMPACT_ATOMS: atom_id res chain seq x y z
N MET A 1 -30.06 6.89 -23.93
CA MET A 1 -29.56 5.68 -24.60
C MET A 1 -28.30 5.26 -23.88
N SER A 2 -28.41 4.33 -22.92
CA SER A 2 -27.25 3.84 -22.14
C SER A 2 -26.51 2.79 -22.97
N PRO A 3 -25.16 2.74 -22.97
CA PRO A 3 -24.43 1.75 -23.74
C PRO A 3 -24.62 0.37 -23.10
N GLU A 4 -24.98 -0.59 -23.92
CA GLU A 4 -25.23 -1.97 -23.54
C GLU A 4 -23.93 -2.61 -23.02
N HIS A 5 -23.92 -2.97 -21.74
CA HIS A 5 -22.85 -3.78 -21.17
C HIS A 5 -22.97 -5.20 -21.74
N HIS A 6 -22.07 -5.57 -22.65
CA HIS A 6 -21.93 -6.96 -23.10
C HIS A 6 -21.46 -7.81 -21.92
N ALA A 7 -22.42 -8.38 -21.19
CA ALA A 7 -22.19 -9.34 -20.13
C ALA A 7 -21.70 -10.66 -20.77
N HIS A 8 -20.39 -10.87 -20.78
CA HIS A 8 -19.85 -12.19 -21.08
C HIS A 8 -20.34 -13.17 -19.99
N PRO A 9 -20.90 -14.33 -20.34
CA PRO A 9 -21.38 -15.30 -19.36
C PRO A 9 -20.19 -15.75 -18.52
N SER A 10 -20.17 -15.31 -17.27
CA SER A 10 -19.12 -15.65 -16.31
C SER A 10 -19.69 -16.56 -15.24
N VAL A 11 -18.93 -17.57 -14.83
CA VAL A 11 -19.29 -18.47 -13.72
C VAL A 11 -19.09 -17.83 -12.34
N LEU A 12 -18.67 -16.56 -12.30
CA LEU A 12 -18.37 -15.80 -11.08
C LEU A 12 -19.44 -14.72 -10.86
N PRO A 13 -19.71 -14.30 -9.61
CA PRO A 13 -20.63 -13.19 -9.35
C PRO A 13 -20.12 -11.87 -9.94
N ASP A 14 -21.03 -10.97 -10.31
CA ASP A 14 -20.72 -9.67 -10.98
C ASP A 14 -19.66 -8.82 -10.26
N GLY A 15 -19.55 -8.95 -8.93
CA GLY A 15 -18.51 -8.28 -8.13
C GLY A 15 -17.08 -8.75 -8.42
N PHE A 16 -16.91 -9.87 -9.13
CA PHE A 16 -15.62 -10.51 -9.42
C PHE A 16 -15.25 -10.53 -10.91
N SER A 17 -16.24 -10.55 -11.80
CA SER A 17 -16.07 -10.76 -13.25
C SER A 17 -16.85 -9.80 -14.14
N GLY A 18 -17.65 -8.90 -13.56
CA GLY A 18 -18.40 -7.88 -14.28
C GLY A 18 -17.60 -6.61 -14.58
N GLY A 19 -18.32 -5.53 -14.89
CA GLY A 19 -17.74 -4.21 -15.13
C GLY A 19 -17.14 -4.02 -16.54
N PRO A 20 -16.67 -2.81 -16.87
CA PRO A 20 -16.26 -2.43 -18.22
C PRO A 20 -15.04 -3.20 -18.75
N HIS A 21 -14.22 -3.76 -17.84
CA HIS A 21 -13.01 -4.51 -18.17
C HIS A 21 -13.04 -5.97 -17.67
N GLY A 22 -14.19 -6.47 -17.20
CA GLY A 22 -14.30 -7.82 -16.63
C GLY A 22 -13.52 -8.04 -15.32
N LEU A 23 -13.17 -6.95 -14.61
CA LEU A 23 -12.39 -6.96 -13.36
C LEU A 23 -13.28 -6.89 -12.10
N GLY A 24 -14.59 -6.99 -12.28
CA GLY A 24 -15.62 -6.79 -11.28
C GLY A 24 -16.24 -5.38 -11.32
N ASP A 25 -17.43 -5.24 -10.75
CA ASP A 25 -18.14 -3.96 -10.63
C ASP A 25 -17.30 -2.90 -9.86
N PRO A 26 -17.04 -1.72 -10.47
CA PRO A 26 -16.39 -0.61 -9.78
C PRO A 26 -17.09 -0.12 -8.52
N ASN A 27 -18.42 -0.14 -8.51
CA ASN A 27 -19.23 0.40 -7.40
C ASN A 27 -19.37 -0.59 -6.23
N ASP A 28 -18.92 -1.83 -6.40
CA ASP A 28 -18.93 -2.81 -5.34
C ASP A 28 -18.03 -2.34 -4.20
N ARG A 29 -18.57 -2.25 -2.97
CA ARG A 29 -17.84 -1.88 -1.75
C ARG A 29 -17.56 -3.05 -0.81
N ARG A 30 -17.95 -4.27 -1.19
CA ARG A 30 -17.69 -5.47 -0.40
C ARG A 30 -16.18 -5.75 -0.35
N LEU A 31 -15.72 -6.21 0.81
CA LEU A 31 -14.34 -6.63 1.01
C LEU A 31 -14.23 -8.15 0.94
N ARG A 32 -13.34 -8.62 0.07
CA ARG A 32 -12.92 -10.01 -0.01
C ARG A 32 -12.03 -10.34 1.19
N ARG A 33 -11.92 -11.63 1.51
CA ARG A 33 -11.08 -12.12 2.61
C ARG A 33 -9.64 -11.62 2.50
N VAL A 34 -9.04 -11.74 1.31
CA VAL A 34 -7.68 -11.25 1.02
C VAL A 34 -7.55 -9.73 1.22
N GLU A 35 -8.60 -8.98 0.93
CA GLU A 35 -8.57 -7.52 1.09
C GLU A 35 -8.59 -7.13 2.57
N LYS A 36 -9.43 -7.81 3.35
CA LYS A 36 -9.57 -7.60 4.78
C LYS A 36 -8.33 -8.07 5.55
N GLU A 37 -7.79 -9.23 5.22
CA GLU A 37 -6.72 -9.88 5.98
C GLU A 37 -5.30 -9.51 5.50
N VAL A 38 -5.14 -9.09 4.23
CA VAL A 38 -3.81 -8.86 3.64
C VAL A 38 -3.67 -7.47 3.05
N LEU A 39 -4.52 -7.06 2.11
CA LEU A 39 -4.26 -5.84 1.32
C LEU A 39 -4.47 -4.55 2.11
N ILE A 40 -5.55 -4.45 2.90
CA ILE A 40 -5.77 -3.28 3.76
C ILE A 40 -4.71 -3.22 4.88
N PRO A 41 -4.41 -4.32 5.61
CA PRO A 41 -3.28 -4.33 6.55
C PRO A 41 -1.94 -3.98 5.92
N GLN A 42 -1.66 -4.45 4.70
CA GLN A 42 -0.46 -4.07 3.96
C GLN A 42 -0.43 -2.57 3.67
N LYS A 43 -1.56 -2.00 3.21
CA LYS A 43 -1.67 -0.57 2.94
C LYS A 43 -1.44 0.27 4.20
N MET A 44 -2.03 -0.14 5.32
CA MET A 44 -1.81 0.49 6.62
C MET A 44 -0.34 0.46 7.01
N ARG A 45 0.33 -0.69 6.88
CA ARG A 45 1.77 -0.81 7.20
C ARG A 45 2.62 0.09 6.33
N ASP A 46 2.39 0.09 5.01
CA ASP A 46 3.14 0.95 4.09
C ASP A 46 2.91 2.42 4.40
N LYS A 47 1.65 2.84 4.59
CA LYS A 47 1.32 4.24 4.90
C LYS A 47 1.88 4.68 6.25
N ALA A 48 1.79 3.84 7.28
CA ALA A 48 2.36 4.15 8.60
C ALA A 48 3.89 4.25 8.54
N ARG A 49 4.55 3.34 7.80
CA ARG A 49 6.00 3.38 7.59
C ARG A 49 6.43 4.65 6.86
N ASP A 50 5.76 5.00 5.77
CA ASP A 50 6.22 6.04 4.85
C ASP A 50 5.81 7.45 5.32
N GLU A 51 4.67 7.62 6.00
CA GLU A 51 4.16 8.94 6.40
C GLU A 51 4.24 9.22 7.91
N LYS A 52 4.12 8.20 8.77
CA LYS A 52 3.95 8.41 10.22
C LYS A 52 5.18 8.07 11.05
N CYS A 53 5.92 7.06 10.64
CA CYS A 53 7.10 6.54 11.35
C CYS A 53 8.39 6.72 10.54
N ALA A 54 8.40 7.64 9.57
CA ALA A 54 9.51 7.81 8.62
C ALA A 54 10.84 8.14 9.31
N ASP A 55 10.82 8.89 10.41
CA ASP A 55 11.98 9.23 11.22
C ASP A 55 12.58 8.00 11.92
N LEU A 56 11.72 7.12 12.44
CA LEU A 56 12.13 5.87 13.08
C LEU A 56 12.64 4.87 12.04
N VAL A 57 12.07 4.85 10.83
CA VAL A 57 12.57 4.08 9.71
C VAL A 57 13.97 4.53 9.31
N ALA A 58 14.21 5.85 9.26
CA ALA A 58 15.53 6.41 8.98
C ALA A 58 16.55 6.01 10.06
N LYS A 59 16.22 6.21 11.34
CA LYS A 59 17.09 5.82 12.47
C LYS A 59 17.41 4.33 12.49
N PHE A 60 16.40 3.49 12.27
CA PHE A 60 16.60 2.05 12.16
C PHE A 60 17.50 1.73 10.96
N GLY A 61 17.24 2.33 9.79
CA GLY A 61 18.06 2.16 8.60
C GLY A 61 19.52 2.59 8.78
N ASP A 62 19.77 3.67 9.52
CA ASP A 62 21.12 4.13 9.83
C ASP A 62 21.85 3.17 10.78
N CYS A 63 21.15 2.60 11.75
CA CYS A 63 21.71 1.53 12.58
C CYS A 63 22.02 0.29 11.74
N CYS A 64 21.11 -0.13 10.85
CA CYS A 64 21.31 -1.27 9.95
C CYS A 64 22.55 -1.10 9.06
N LYS A 65 22.80 0.11 8.55
CA LYS A 65 23.97 0.42 7.71
C LYS A 65 25.27 0.36 8.50
N LYS A 66 25.26 0.75 9.78
CA LYS A 66 26.45 0.75 10.64
C LYS A 66 26.82 -0.66 11.13
N GLU A 67 25.83 -1.39 11.64
CA GLU A 67 26.07 -2.66 12.35
C GLU A 67 26.02 -3.89 11.43
N GLY A 68 25.45 -3.75 10.23
CA GLY A 68 25.43 -4.80 9.21
C GLY A 68 24.88 -6.13 9.75
N LEU A 69 25.74 -7.13 9.85
CA LEU A 69 25.38 -8.48 10.29
C LEU A 69 24.95 -8.54 11.78
N MET A 70 25.41 -7.59 12.61
CA MET A 70 25.09 -7.54 14.04
C MET A 70 23.77 -6.82 14.38
N LEU A 71 23.02 -6.42 13.35
CA LEU A 71 21.73 -5.71 13.46
C LEU A 71 20.73 -6.34 14.46
N PRO A 72 20.49 -7.67 14.49
CA PRO A 72 19.50 -8.26 15.41
C PRO A 72 19.86 -8.10 16.89
N PHE A 73 21.11 -7.76 17.20
CA PHE A 73 21.60 -7.59 18.56
C PHE A 73 21.74 -6.11 18.90
N LEU A 74 22.36 -5.33 18.02
CA LEU A 74 22.74 -3.94 18.29
C LEU A 74 21.62 -2.94 17.98
N CYS A 75 20.78 -3.20 16.98
CA CYS A 75 19.69 -2.29 16.56
C CYS A 75 18.33 -2.63 17.19
N ARG A 76 18.31 -3.37 18.31
CA ARG A 76 17.05 -3.80 18.96
C ARG A 76 16.23 -2.60 19.42
N LYS A 77 16.88 -1.59 19.99
CA LYS A 77 16.21 -0.40 20.53
C LYS A 77 15.47 0.38 19.42
N GLU A 78 16.14 0.62 18.31
CA GLU A 78 15.59 1.31 17.14
C GLU A 78 14.46 0.48 16.50
N ASN A 79 14.64 -0.84 16.45
CA ASN A 79 13.63 -1.76 15.94
C ASN A 79 12.36 -1.76 16.80
N ASP A 80 12.50 -1.81 18.13
CA ASP A 80 11.38 -1.83 19.05
C ASP A 80 10.64 -0.49 19.05
N ALA A 81 11.35 0.64 18.92
CA ALA A 81 10.73 1.95 18.73
C ALA A 81 9.91 2.01 17.43
N LEU A 82 10.46 1.50 16.32
CA LEU A 82 9.76 1.43 15.04
C LEU A 82 8.51 0.53 15.13
N LYS A 83 8.63 -0.66 15.72
CA LYS A 83 7.52 -1.58 15.95
C LYS A 83 6.42 -0.94 16.80
N ALA A 84 6.78 -0.24 17.87
CA ALA A 84 5.82 0.45 18.73
C ALA A 84 5.05 1.53 17.96
N CYS A 85 5.74 2.31 17.12
CA CYS A 85 5.09 3.30 16.26
C CYS A 85 4.11 2.65 15.27
N LEU A 86 4.55 1.61 14.55
CA LEU A 86 3.69 0.90 13.59
C LEU A 86 2.48 0.27 14.27
N LYS A 87 2.66 -0.32 15.45
CA LYS A 87 1.58 -0.93 16.24
C LYS A 87 0.52 0.11 16.63
N LYS A 88 0.94 1.29 17.10
CA LYS A 88 0.03 2.39 17.47
C LYS A 88 -0.91 2.74 16.31
N TRP A 89 -0.38 2.90 15.09
CA TRP A 89 -1.20 3.23 13.92
C TRP A 89 -2.02 2.05 13.42
N TYR A 90 -1.55 0.81 13.64
CA TYR A 90 -2.31 -0.38 13.28
C TYR A 90 -3.58 -0.51 14.13
N GLU A 91 -3.51 -0.18 15.41
CA GLU A 91 -4.63 -0.24 16.36
C GLU A 91 -5.59 0.97 16.23
N ASP A 92 -5.19 2.01 15.50
CA ASP A 92 -6.00 3.23 15.33
C ASP A 92 -7.21 3.00 14.39
N PRO A 93 -8.45 3.14 14.89
CA PRO A 93 -9.66 2.83 14.10
C PRO A 93 -9.96 3.90 13.04
N GLU A 94 -9.47 5.12 13.18
CA GLU A 94 -9.61 6.16 12.16
C GLU A 94 -8.67 5.88 10.99
N PHE A 95 -7.42 5.55 11.29
CA PHE A 95 -6.42 5.17 10.31
C PHE A 95 -6.83 3.92 9.51
N GLN A 96 -7.41 2.92 10.18
CA GLN A 96 -8.00 1.74 9.52
C GLN A 96 -9.10 2.13 8.52
N ARG A 97 -10.00 3.04 8.91
CA ARG A 97 -11.09 3.52 8.05
C ARG A 97 -10.53 4.26 6.84
N THR A 98 -9.61 5.20 7.04
CA THR A 98 -8.97 5.94 5.95
C THR A 98 -8.26 4.99 4.98
N CYS A 99 -7.44 4.07 5.47
CA CYS A 99 -6.73 3.12 4.61
C CYS A 99 -7.68 2.22 3.82
N LYS A 100 -8.78 1.79 4.44
CA LYS A 100 -9.83 1.00 3.78
C LYS A 100 -10.51 1.80 2.66
N GLU A 101 -10.89 3.04 2.91
CA GLU A 101 -11.54 3.89 1.91
C GLU A 101 -10.63 4.17 0.72
N GLU A 102 -9.37 4.51 0.98
CA GLU A 102 -8.43 4.71 -0.10
C GLU A 102 -8.18 3.43 -0.91
N TYR A 103 -8.10 2.26 -0.26
CA TYR A 103 -7.99 0.98 -0.96
C TYR A 103 -9.21 0.73 -1.88
N LEU A 104 -10.42 0.98 -1.37
CA LEU A 104 -11.65 0.84 -2.17
C LEU A 104 -11.66 1.81 -3.36
N ASN A 105 -11.21 3.05 -3.16
CA ASN A 105 -11.10 4.05 -4.23
C ASN A 105 -10.07 3.64 -5.29
N GLU A 106 -8.92 3.11 -4.89
CA GLU A 106 -7.92 2.57 -5.81
C GLU A 106 -8.47 1.38 -6.59
N ARG A 107 -9.22 0.50 -5.93
CA ARG A 107 -9.87 -0.64 -6.57
C ARG A 107 -10.95 -0.21 -7.57
N SER A 108 -11.79 0.77 -7.23
CA SER A 108 -12.81 1.32 -8.14
C SER A 108 -12.16 1.82 -9.41
N LYS A 109 -11.11 2.64 -9.27
CA LYS A 109 -10.34 3.16 -10.40
C LYS A 109 -9.72 2.06 -11.24
N PHE A 110 -9.17 1.03 -10.61
CA PHE A 110 -8.63 -0.12 -11.35
C PHE A 110 -9.71 -0.85 -12.15
N ARG A 111 -10.90 -1.04 -11.58
CA ARG A 111 -12.02 -1.70 -12.26
C ARG A 111 -12.63 -0.85 -13.37
N GLU A 112 -12.62 0.48 -13.21
CA GLU A 112 -13.07 1.45 -14.21
C GLU A 112 -12.10 1.58 -15.38
N THR A 113 -10.80 1.61 -15.11
CA THR A 113 -9.77 1.98 -16.11
C THR A 113 -8.94 0.80 -16.61
N GLY A 114 -8.97 -0.33 -15.91
CA GLY A 114 -8.09 -1.47 -16.16
C GLY A 114 -6.62 -1.26 -15.74
N VAL A 115 -6.25 -0.07 -15.23
CA VAL A 115 -4.85 0.27 -14.92
C VAL A 115 -4.62 0.35 -13.42
N TRP A 116 -3.82 -0.58 -12.88
CA TRP A 116 -3.43 -0.52 -11.47
C TRP A 116 -2.36 0.56 -11.29
N ARG A 117 -2.43 1.35 -10.20
CA ARG A 117 -1.33 2.25 -9.88
C ARG A 117 -0.07 1.41 -9.60
N LYS A 118 0.84 1.36 -10.55
CA LYS A 118 2.19 0.83 -10.29
C LYS A 118 2.87 1.78 -9.30
N LYS A 119 3.05 1.32 -8.06
CA LYS A 119 4.10 1.86 -7.18
C LYS A 119 5.41 1.35 -7.75
N ASP A 120 5.91 2.00 -8.80
CA ASP A 120 7.18 1.62 -9.40
C ASP A 120 8.30 2.12 -8.48
N LYS A 121 8.47 1.45 -7.33
CA LYS A 121 9.45 1.81 -6.30
C LYS A 121 10.86 1.88 -6.88
N ARG A 122 11.15 1.12 -7.94
CA ARG A 122 12.44 1.15 -8.64
C ARG A 122 12.61 2.45 -9.43
N ALA A 123 11.55 2.94 -10.08
CA ALA A 123 11.56 4.23 -10.75
C ALA A 123 11.62 5.40 -9.74
N GLU A 124 10.90 5.32 -8.62
CA GLU A 124 10.98 6.32 -7.54
C GLU A 124 12.37 6.37 -6.91
N ILE A 125 12.98 5.21 -6.58
CA ILE A 125 14.35 5.13 -6.06
C ILE A 125 15.34 5.69 -7.08
N ARG A 126 15.23 5.29 -8.37
CA ARG A 126 16.08 5.83 -9.45
C ARG A 126 16.00 7.35 -9.51
N ASN A 127 14.79 7.91 -9.46
CA ASN A 127 14.60 9.36 -9.54
C ASN A 127 15.14 10.07 -8.29
N LYS A 128 14.94 9.49 -7.09
CA LYS A 128 15.46 10.03 -5.83
C LYS A 128 16.99 10.00 -5.77
N THR A 129 17.63 8.92 -6.20
CA THR A 129 19.10 8.84 -6.34
C THR A 129 19.63 9.88 -7.33
N PHE A 130 18.86 10.18 -8.38
CA PHE A 130 19.19 11.23 -9.35
C PHE A 130 19.11 12.64 -8.74
N GLU A 131 18.12 12.90 -7.87
CA GLU A 131 17.99 14.16 -7.13
C GLU A 131 19.07 14.33 -6.06
N ASP A 132 19.37 13.28 -5.30
CA ASP A 132 20.45 13.28 -4.28
C ASP A 132 21.84 13.50 -4.91
N GLN A 133 22.04 13.11 -6.18
CA GLN A 133 23.27 13.38 -6.96
C GLN A 133 23.29 14.77 -7.62
N LYS A 134 22.20 15.53 -7.60
CA LYS A 134 22.11 16.88 -8.19
C LYS A 134 22.42 18.02 -7.20
N VAL A 135 22.87 17.69 -5.98
CA VAL A 135 23.49 18.69 -5.08
C VAL A 135 25.01 18.56 -5.10
N PRO A 136 25.68 19.14 -6.10
CA PRO A 136 26.99 19.74 -5.92
C PRO A 136 26.87 21.28 -5.96
N GLU A 137 27.50 21.86 -4.94
CA GLU A 137 27.81 23.28 -4.67
C GLU A 137 26.79 24.12 -3.87
#